data_AF-A0A9E2QEC0-F1
#
_entry.id   AF-A0A9E2QEC0-F1
#
_cell.length_a   1.000
_cell.length_b   1.000
_cell.length_c   1.000
_cell.angle_alpha   90.00
_cell.angle_beta   90.00
_cell.angle_gamma   90.00
#
_symmetry.space_group_name_H-M   'P 1'
#
loop_
_entity.id
_entity.type
_entity.pdbx_description
1 polymer ?
#
loop_
_entity_poly.entity_id
_entity_poly.type
_entity_poly.pdbx_seq_one_letter_code
_entity_poly.pdbx_strand_id
1 'polypeptide(L)'
;MKSIMGGRAGISLLVVLLMPAALLLMAAKAPSAKAQTEATISGTVTAGGNPVEEWRVIAYGADGSIKGSDRTNASGRYVIGGLEAA
;
A
#
# COMPACT_ATOMS: atom_id res chain seq x y z
N MET A 1 16.58 33.72 -20.30
CA MET A 1 16.57 32.36 -20.90
C MET A 1 18.01 31.90 -21.11
N LYS A 2 18.52 30.96 -20.30
CA LYS A 2 19.68 30.13 -20.68
C LYS A 2 19.67 28.84 -19.84
N SER A 3 19.19 27.77 -20.46
CA SER A 3 19.24 26.41 -19.92
C SER A 3 20.64 25.86 -20.16
N ILE A 4 21.27 25.25 -19.15
CA ILE A 4 22.49 24.45 -19.28
C ILE A 4 22.19 23.03 -18.78
N MET A 5 22.23 22.08 -19.70
CA MET A 5 22.04 20.64 -19.51
C MET A 5 23.34 19.94 -19.92
N GLY A 6 23.79 18.97 -19.12
CA GLY A 6 24.79 17.94 -19.44
C GLY A 6 26.07 18.03 -18.59
N GLY A 7 26.69 16.99 -18.03
CA GLY A 7 26.40 15.55 -17.98
C GLY A 7 27.63 14.80 -17.41
N ARG A 8 27.35 13.79 -16.55
CA ARG A 8 28.10 12.54 -16.26
C ARG A 8 29.48 12.54 -15.54
N ALA A 9 29.51 11.72 -14.48
CA ALA A 9 30.55 10.77 -14.04
C ALA A 9 31.69 11.23 -13.09
N GLY A 10 31.85 10.50 -11.97
CA GLY A 10 33.12 10.41 -11.23
C GLY A 10 32.99 10.32 -9.70
N ILE A 11 32.92 9.10 -9.16
CA ILE A 11 33.06 8.79 -7.72
C ILE A 11 34.55 8.82 -7.35
N SER A 12 34.93 9.39 -6.21
CA SER A 12 36.20 9.05 -5.55
C SER A 12 36.12 9.17 -4.02
N LEU A 13 36.77 8.21 -3.40
CA LEU A 13 36.62 7.62 -2.07
C LEU A 13 37.47 8.33 -0.99
N LEU A 14 37.05 8.18 0.28
CA LEU A 14 37.88 8.12 1.50
C LEU A 14 38.22 9.41 2.28
N VAL A 15 37.46 9.71 3.35
CA VAL A 15 37.99 9.89 4.73
C VAL A 15 36.88 9.51 5.71
N VAL A 16 36.98 8.31 6.29
CA VAL A 16 36.29 7.95 7.54
C VAL A 16 37.22 8.33 8.69
N LEU A 17 36.64 8.64 9.85
CA LEU A 17 37.19 8.44 11.21
C LEU A 17 37.54 9.71 12.02
N LEU A 18 36.53 10.40 12.57
CA LEU A 18 36.60 10.99 13.92
C LEU A 18 35.20 11.32 14.47
N MET A 19 34.55 10.35 15.11
CA MET A 19 33.47 10.64 16.07
C MET A 19 34.12 11.04 17.39
N PRO A 20 33.60 12.10 18.05
CA PRO A 20 33.19 11.85 19.42
C PRO A 20 31.76 12.34 19.66
N ALA A 21 30.94 11.37 20.07
CA ALA A 21 29.81 11.48 20.97
C ALA A 21 29.39 12.91 21.41
N ALA A 22 28.54 13.54 20.63
CA ALA A 22 27.55 14.49 21.15
C ALA A 22 26.22 14.15 20.50
N LEU A 23 25.56 13.19 21.15
CA LEU A 23 24.20 12.77 20.95
C LEU A 23 23.27 13.98 21.13
N LEU A 24 23.04 14.75 20.06
CA LEU A 24 21.94 15.71 20.03
C LEU A 24 20.66 14.90 19.78
N LEU A 25 19.99 14.54 20.87
CA LEU A 25 18.72 13.81 20.88
C LEU A 25 17.61 14.71 20.31
N MET A 26 17.59 14.87 19.00
CA MET A 26 16.40 15.36 18.31
C MET A 26 15.37 14.24 18.41
N ALA A 27 14.52 14.31 19.43
CA ALA A 27 13.27 13.55 19.47
C ALA A 27 12.35 14.13 18.39
N ALA A 28 12.64 13.82 17.13
CA ALA A 28 11.61 13.81 16.12
C ALA A 28 10.57 12.83 16.64
N LYS A 29 9.43 13.35 17.11
CA LYS A 29 8.20 12.56 17.18
C LYS A 29 7.95 12.16 15.73
N ALA A 30 8.45 10.99 15.35
CA ALA A 30 8.12 10.41 14.06
C ALA A 30 6.59 10.44 13.99
N PRO A 31 5.97 10.89 12.88
CA PRO A 31 4.63 10.45 12.62
C PRO A 31 4.73 8.93 12.69
N SER A 32 4.11 8.32 13.70
CA SER A 32 3.84 6.89 13.68
C SER A 32 2.81 6.69 12.58
N ALA A 33 3.23 6.85 11.33
CA ALA A 33 2.56 6.27 10.21
C ALA A 33 2.77 4.78 10.42
N LYS A 34 1.80 4.13 11.07
CA LYS A 34 1.54 2.75 10.72
C LYS A 34 1.39 2.77 9.20
N ALA A 35 2.32 2.17 8.48
CA ALA A 35 2.06 1.81 7.11
C ALA A 35 0.84 0.89 7.19
N GLN A 36 -0.34 1.44 6.92
CA GLN A 36 -1.55 0.66 6.83
C GLN A 36 -1.38 -0.13 5.55
N THR A 37 -0.89 -1.36 5.69
CA THR A 37 -0.86 -2.30 4.57
C THR A 37 -2.32 -2.57 4.26
N GLU A 38 -2.82 -1.95 3.20
CA GLU A 38 -4.17 -2.22 2.73
C GLU A 38 -4.15 -3.53 1.95
N ALA A 39 -5.03 -4.45 2.32
CA ALA A 39 -5.30 -5.67 1.60
C ALA A 39 -6.45 -5.46 0.60
N THR A 40 -6.43 -6.23 -0.48
CA THR A 40 -7.48 -6.26 -1.50
C THR A 40 -7.93 -7.70 -1.72
N ILE A 41 -9.25 -7.93 -1.70
CA ILE A 41 -9.86 -9.20 -2.11
C ILE A 41 -10.53 -8.97 -3.46
N SER A 42 -10.20 -9.77 -4.46
CA SER A 42 -10.87 -9.73 -5.75
C SER A 42 -11.16 -11.13 -6.26
N GLY A 43 -12.23 -11.28 -7.04
CA GLY A 43 -12.59 -12.55 -7.62
C GLY A 43 -13.77 -12.44 -8.57
N THR A 44 -14.28 -13.60 -8.98
CA THR A 44 -15.45 -13.73 -9.84
C THR A 44 -16.48 -14.61 -9.16
N VAL A 45 -17.74 -14.18 -9.13
CA VAL A 45 -18.87 -14.99 -8.65
C VAL A 45 -19.62 -15.54 -9.86
N THR A 46 -19.91 -16.84 -9.83
CA THR A 46 -20.71 -17.51 -10.86
C THR A 46 -21.83 -18.35 -10.25
N ALA A 47 -22.92 -18.51 -11.00
CA ALA A 47 -24.01 -19.43 -10.70
C ALA A 47 -24.15 -20.41 -11.86
N GLY A 48 -23.87 -21.70 -11.60
CA GLY A 48 -23.86 -22.73 -12.64
C GLY A 48 -22.88 -22.45 -13.78
N GLY A 49 -21.75 -21.79 -13.47
CA GLY A 49 -20.72 -21.43 -14.45
C GLY A 49 -20.94 -20.10 -15.16
N ASN A 50 -22.11 -19.46 -15.02
CA ASN A 50 -22.39 -18.15 -15.61
C ASN A 50 -22.06 -17.03 -14.61
N PRO A 51 -21.44 -15.91 -15.04
CA PRO A 51 -21.21 -14.76 -14.16
C PRO A 51 -22.54 -14.17 -13.68
N VAL A 52 -22.55 -13.70 -12.44
CA VAL A 52 -23.73 -13.03 -11.85
C VAL A 52 -23.43 -11.56 -11.60
N GLU A 53 -24.33 -10.68 -12.02
CA GLU A 53 -24.22 -9.22 -11.88
C GLU A 53 -25.07 -8.71 -10.71
N GLU A 54 -24.67 -7.58 -10.11
CA GLU A 54 -25.33 -6.87 -9.02
C GLU A 54 -25.46 -7.66 -7.70
N TRP A 55 -24.73 -8.78 -7.56
CA TRP A 55 -24.70 -9.55 -6.31
C TRP A 55 -23.73 -8.90 -5.33
N ARG A 56 -24.17 -8.77 -4.07
CA ARG A 56 -23.33 -8.19 -3.00
C ARG A 56 -22.39 -9.24 -2.43
N VAL A 57 -21.09 -8.97 -2.51
CA VAL A 57 -20.02 -9.71 -1.84
C VAL A 57 -19.62 -8.93 -0.59
N ILE A 58 -19.56 -9.60 0.57
CA ILE A 58 -19.23 -8.98 1.86
C ILE A 58 -18.03 -9.70 2.45
N ALA A 59 -16.99 -8.96 2.81
CA ALA A 59 -15.86 -9.45 3.56
C ALA A 59 -16.10 -9.23 5.06
N TYR A 60 -15.98 -10.31 5.84
CA TYR A 60 -16.08 -10.27 7.29
C TYR A 60 -14.71 -10.49 7.94
N GLY A 61 -14.47 -9.78 9.04
CA GLY A 61 -13.34 -10.06 9.94
C GLY A 61 -13.60 -11.33 10.76
N ALA A 62 -12.57 -11.82 11.44
CA ALA A 62 -12.69 -12.97 12.35
C ALA A 62 -13.65 -12.72 13.51
N ASP A 63 -13.90 -11.45 13.85
CA ASP A 63 -14.86 -10.99 14.84
C ASP A 63 -16.32 -10.95 14.32
N GLY A 64 -16.55 -11.31 13.05
CA GLY A 64 -17.86 -11.24 12.41
C GLY A 64 -18.28 -9.83 11.97
N SER A 65 -17.42 -8.82 12.12
CA SER A 65 -17.72 -7.46 11.64
C SER A 65 -17.49 -7.33 10.14
N ILE A 66 -18.28 -6.49 9.47
CA ILE A 66 -18.10 -6.19 8.05
C ILE A 66 -16.85 -5.30 7.89
N LYS A 67 -15.90 -5.75 7.07
CA LYS A 67 -14.68 -4.99 6.75
C LYS A 67 -14.75 -4.32 5.38
N GLY A 68 -15.61 -4.81 4.49
CA GLY A 68 -15.84 -4.21 3.18
C GLY A 68 -16.89 -4.98 2.38
N SER A 69 -17.36 -4.37 1.30
CA SER A 69 -18.27 -5.01 0.37
C SER A 69 -18.14 -4.42 -1.03
N ASP A 70 -18.45 -5.21 -2.03
CA ASP A 70 -18.56 -4.76 -3.41
C ASP A 70 -19.73 -5.48 -4.10
N ARG A 71 -20.18 -4.96 -5.24
CA ARG A 71 -21.13 -5.63 -6.12
C ARG A 71 -20.42 -6.22 -7.33
N THR A 72 -20.85 -7.39 -7.74
CA THR A 72 -20.35 -8.01 -8.96
C THR A 72 -20.82 -7.21 -10.18
N ASN A 73 -19.92 -7.00 -11.15
CA ASN A 73 -20.28 -6.38 -12.43
C ASN A 73 -20.86 -7.42 -13.43
N ALA A 74 -21.18 -6.99 -14.66
CA ALA A 74 -21.64 -7.86 -15.76
C ALA A 74 -20.76 -9.09 -16.05
N SER A 75 -19.47 -9.07 -15.68
CA SER A 75 -18.55 -10.21 -15.81
C SER A 75 -18.44 -11.05 -14.53
N GLY A 76 -19.28 -10.79 -13.52
CA GLY A 76 -19.24 -11.45 -12.22
C GLY A 76 -18.10 -11.01 -11.32
N ARG A 77 -17.29 -10.02 -11.73
CA ARG A 77 -16.07 -9.63 -11.02
C ARG A 77 -16.38 -8.64 -9.91
N TYR A 78 -15.72 -8.82 -8.77
CA TYR A 78 -15.76 -7.90 -7.62
C TYR A 78 -14.33 -7.55 -7.15
N VAL A 79 -14.17 -6.41 -6.51
CA VAL A 79 -12.94 -5.94 -5.86
C VAL A 79 -13.30 -5.20 -4.57
N ILE A 80 -12.91 -5.79 -3.43
CA ILE A 80 -13.00 -5.17 -2.10
C ILE A 80 -11.59 -4.70 -1.70
N GLY A 81 -11.33 -3.40 -1.82
CA GLY A 81 -10.08 -2.77 -1.39
C GLY A 81 -10.16 -2.14 0.00
N GLY A 82 -9.06 -1.53 0.45
CA GLY A 82 -9.01 -0.77 1.71
C GLY A 82 -9.21 -1.61 2.97
N LEU A 83 -8.97 -2.92 2.89
CA LEU A 83 -9.08 -3.81 4.04
C LEU A 83 -7.82 -3.66 4.89
N GLU A 84 -7.94 -3.54 6.21
CA GLU A 84 -6.75 -3.56 7.06
C GLU A 84 -6.09 -4.95 6.96
N ALA A 85 -4.82 -5.00 6.51
CA ALA A 85 -4.04 -6.22 6.61
C ALA A 85 -3.69 -6.48 8.08
N ALA A 86 -3.96 -7.71 8.52
CA ALA A 86 -3.71 -8.18 9.88
C ALA A 86 -2.21 -8.22 10.24
#